data_AF-A0A2V7WT28-F1
#
_entry.id   AF-A0A2V7WT28-F1
#
_cell.length_a   1.000
_cell.length_b   1.000
_cell.length_c   1.000
_cell.angle_alpha   90.00
_cell.angle_beta   90.00
_cell.angle_gamma   90.00
#
_symmetry.space_group_name_H-M   'P 1'
#
loop_
_entity.id
_entity.type
_entity.pdbx_description
1 polymer ?
#
loop_
_entity_poly.entity_id
_entity_poly.type
_entity_poly.pdbx_seq_one_letter_code
_entity_poly.pdbx_strand_id
1 'polypeptide(L)'
;MALATQDTGRSRARLAALPGPGHLSTRIEIVENPITGHDARLGAEVEEAVERALHDENLGLVQVRFRVCQDESDGLRFICKVENPPRVEGDGNPPPWRWWSPLLETAEGFRESLEEGLTIRRQRLAMVTTRG
;
A
#
# COMPACT_ATOMS: atom_id res chain seq x y z
N MET A 1 -53.58 -4.25 33.07
CA MET A 1 -53.56 -3.89 31.63
C MET A 1 -52.18 -3.31 31.34
N ALA A 2 -51.49 -3.90 30.37
CA ALA A 2 -50.14 -3.56 29.97
C ALA A 2 -50.14 -2.32 29.06
N LEU A 3 -49.02 -1.57 29.06
CA LEU A 3 -48.46 -0.92 27.88
C LEU A 3 -46.99 -0.54 28.17
N ALA A 4 -46.10 -1.34 27.58
CA ALA A 4 -44.69 -1.02 27.37
C ALA A 4 -44.56 -0.18 26.10
N THR A 5 -43.59 0.74 26.03
CA THR A 5 -42.73 1.04 24.86
C THR A 5 -41.81 2.21 25.23
N GLN A 6 -40.52 1.99 25.49
CA GLN A 6 -39.39 1.78 24.56
C GLN A 6 -38.76 3.08 24.06
N ASP A 7 -37.56 3.29 24.58
CA ASP A 7 -36.45 4.11 24.10
C ASP A 7 -36.27 4.01 22.58
N THR A 8 -36.13 5.16 21.92
CA THR A 8 -35.67 5.24 20.53
C THR A 8 -34.57 6.28 20.39
N GLY A 9 -33.41 5.98 20.96
CA GLY A 9 -32.15 6.45 20.40
C GLY A 9 -31.98 5.92 18.98
N ARG A 10 -32.08 6.79 17.97
CA ARG A 10 -31.72 6.43 16.59
C ARG A 10 -30.88 7.53 15.93
N SER A 11 -29.62 7.59 16.37
CA SER A 11 -28.53 8.17 15.59
C SER A 11 -28.45 7.42 14.25
N ARG A 12 -28.95 8.06 13.19
CA ARG A 12 -28.71 7.62 11.81
C ARG A 12 -27.25 7.91 11.47
N ALA A 13 -26.39 6.93 11.74
CA ALA A 13 -25.07 6.86 11.14
C ALA A 13 -25.22 6.93 9.61
N ARG A 14 -24.45 7.82 9.00
CA ARG A 14 -24.35 7.96 7.55
C ARG A 14 -23.93 6.61 6.96
N LEU A 15 -24.83 5.98 6.20
CA LEU A 15 -24.49 4.97 5.21
C LEU A 15 -23.59 5.66 4.17
N ALA A 16 -22.28 5.64 4.40
CA ALA A 16 -21.32 5.85 3.34
C ALA A 16 -21.47 4.68 2.37
N ALA A 17 -21.78 5.00 1.12
CA ALA A 17 -21.98 4.04 0.04
C ALA A 17 -20.82 3.03 -0.02
N LEU A 18 -21.16 1.74 0.04
CA LEU A 18 -20.22 0.68 -0.27
C LEU A 18 -19.85 0.78 -1.76
N PRO A 19 -18.57 0.90 -2.13
CA PRO A 19 -18.18 0.80 -3.53
C PRO A 19 -18.48 -0.62 -4.02
N GLY A 20 -19.11 -0.72 -5.20
CA GLY A 20 -19.51 -1.99 -5.80
C GLY A 20 -18.32 -2.91 -6.15
N PRO A 21 -18.58 -4.19 -6.48
CA PRO A 21 -17.53 -5.13 -6.85
C PRO A 21 -17.00 -4.75 -8.23
N GLY A 22 -15.78 -4.20 -8.33
CA GLY A 22 -15.23 -3.95 -9.66
C GLY A 22 -14.02 -3.03 -9.85
N HIS A 23 -13.34 -2.53 -8.82
CA HIS A 23 -11.96 -2.02 -8.91
C HIS A 23 -11.55 -1.59 -7.50
N LEU A 24 -10.73 -2.37 -6.80
CA LEU A 24 -10.17 -1.87 -5.55
C LEU A 24 -8.99 -0.98 -5.93
N SER A 25 -9.28 0.30 -6.16
CA SER A 25 -8.26 1.32 -6.32
C SER A 25 -7.25 1.21 -5.18
N THR A 26 -5.95 1.19 -5.49
CA THR A 26 -4.94 1.15 -4.45
C THR A 26 -5.02 2.41 -3.59
N ARG A 27 -5.10 2.21 -2.27
CA ARG A 27 -4.98 3.27 -1.27
C ARG A 27 -3.60 3.15 -0.64
N ILE A 28 -2.83 4.21 -0.71
CA ILE A 28 -1.44 4.22 -0.28
C ILE A 28 -1.35 4.99 1.04
N GLU A 29 -0.75 4.36 2.04
CA GLU A 29 -0.44 4.97 3.33
C GLU A 29 1.08 4.96 3.51
N ILE A 30 1.73 6.11 3.33
CA ILE A 30 3.14 6.27 3.68
C ILE A 30 3.21 6.45 5.19
N VAL A 31 3.70 5.43 5.89
CA VAL A 31 3.73 5.39 7.36
C VAL A 31 4.90 6.21 7.91
N GLU A 32 6.06 6.12 7.27
CA GLU A 32 7.28 6.79 7.68
C GLU A 32 8.26 6.90 6.50
N ASN A 33 8.81 8.10 6.28
CA ASN A 33 9.88 8.34 5.31
C ASN A 33 11.09 9.03 5.93
N PRO A 34 12.00 8.29 6.59
CA PRO A 34 13.22 8.86 7.16
C PRO A 34 14.19 9.44 6.11
N ILE A 35 14.00 9.17 4.81
CA ILE A 35 14.83 9.77 3.74
C ILE A 35 14.72 11.29 3.78
N THR A 36 13.52 11.82 4.07
CA THR A 36 13.27 13.26 4.13
C THR A 36 14.11 13.99 5.18
N GLY A 37 14.53 13.29 6.24
CA GLY A 37 15.43 13.82 7.27
C GLY A 37 16.89 13.93 6.81
N HIS A 38 17.29 13.18 5.78
CA HIS A 38 18.64 13.23 5.21
C HIS A 38 18.71 14.06 3.94
N ASP A 39 17.74 13.87 3.04
CA ASP A 39 17.54 14.63 1.81
C ASP A 39 16.04 14.78 1.56
N ALA A 40 15.51 15.97 1.83
CA ALA A 40 14.10 16.29 1.67
C ALA A 40 13.62 16.18 0.22
N ARG A 41 14.49 16.51 -0.74
CA ARG A 41 14.15 16.45 -2.16
C ARG A 41 14.06 15.00 -2.61
N LEU A 42 15.07 14.20 -2.30
CA LEU A 42 15.06 12.78 -2.61
C LEU A 42 13.87 12.08 -1.96
N GLY A 43 13.58 12.38 -0.69
CA GLY A 43 12.44 11.81 0.01
C GLY A 43 11.11 12.06 -0.70
N ALA A 44 10.87 13.29 -1.16
CA ALA A 44 9.67 13.64 -1.93
C ALA A 44 9.64 12.96 -3.32
N GLU A 45 10.76 12.94 -4.05
CA GLU A 45 10.86 12.28 -5.35
C GLU A 45 10.59 10.77 -5.26
N VAL A 46 11.06 10.13 -4.19
CA VAL A 46 10.83 8.69 -3.92
C VAL A 46 9.36 8.42 -3.57
N GLU A 47 8.74 9.25 -2.72
CA GLU A 47 7.31 9.12 -2.41
C GLU A 47 6.46 9.22 -3.67
N GLU A 48 6.69 10.25 -4.49
CA GLU A 48 5.96 10.44 -5.75
C GLU A 48 6.15 9.24 -6.69
N ALA A 49 7.39 8.72 -6.81
CA ALA A 49 7.68 7.57 -7.65
C ALA A 49 6.92 6.32 -7.20
N VAL A 50 6.89 6.05 -5.89
CA VAL A 50 6.15 4.91 -5.32
C VAL A 50 4.65 5.09 -5.48
N GLU A 51 4.13 6.28 -5.20
CA GLU A 51 2.70 6.60 -5.34
C GLU A 51 2.23 6.39 -6.78
N ARG A 52 2.97 6.94 -7.74
CA ARG A 52 2.66 6.81 -9.16
C ARG A 52 2.70 5.36 -9.63
N ALA A 53 3.70 4.60 -9.22
CA ALA A 53 3.83 3.19 -9.62
C ALA A 53 2.70 2.30 -9.05
N LEU A 54 2.21 2.61 -7.86
CA LEU A 54 1.16 1.83 -7.19
C LEU A 54 -0.27 2.30 -7.54
N HIS A 55 -0.42 3.50 -8.12
CA HIS A 55 -1.74 4.13 -8.34
C HIS A 55 -2.71 3.25 -9.13
N ASP A 56 -2.24 2.69 -10.25
CA ASP A 56 -3.06 1.90 -11.18
C ASP A 56 -3.16 0.42 -10.77
N GLU A 57 -2.54 0.04 -9.66
CA GLU A 57 -2.60 -1.32 -9.17
C GLU A 57 -3.91 -1.60 -8.43
N ASN A 58 -4.31 -2.87 -8.39
CA ASN A 58 -5.45 -3.36 -7.63
C ASN A 58 -4.95 -4.08 -6.37
N LEU A 59 -4.44 -3.30 -5.40
CA LEU A 59 -3.83 -3.81 -4.17
C LEU A 59 -4.69 -3.60 -2.92
N GLY A 60 -5.76 -2.80 -3.00
CA GLY A 60 -6.48 -2.35 -1.80
C GLY A 60 -5.62 -1.38 -0.99
N LEU A 61 -5.70 -1.43 0.35
CA LEU A 61 -4.86 -0.60 1.22
C LEU A 61 -3.45 -1.19 1.33
N VAL A 62 -2.42 -0.39 1.05
CA VAL A 62 -1.00 -0.74 1.25
C VAL A 62 -0.31 0.28 2.14
N GLN A 63 0.56 -0.22 3.00
CA GLN A 63 1.46 0.58 3.83
C GLN A 63 2.84 0.61 3.20
N VAL A 64 3.36 1.82 3.02
CA VAL A 64 4.70 2.08 2.52
C VAL A 64 5.58 2.56 3.67
N ARG A 65 6.74 1.94 3.82
CA ARG A 65 7.74 2.31 4.83
C ARG A 65 9.10 2.43 4.18
N PHE A 66 9.84 3.47 4.55
CA PHE A 66 11.23 3.61 4.15
C PHE A 66 12.17 3.35 5.32
N ARG A 67 13.36 2.84 5.02
CA ARG A 67 14.45 2.65 5.97
C ARG A 67 15.73 3.23 5.41
N VAL A 68 16.50 3.88 6.27
CA VAL A 68 17.86 4.34 5.98
C VAL A 68 18.81 3.27 6.48
N CYS A 69 19.71 2.85 5.60
CA CYS A 69 20.79 1.92 5.87
C CYS A 69 22.10 2.70 5.72
N GLN A 70 22.85 2.81 6.80
CA GLN A 70 24.22 3.33 6.75
C GLN A 70 25.16 2.17 6.43
N ASP A 71 25.89 2.29 5.33
CA ASP A 71 27.07 1.48 5.07
C ASP A 71 28.31 2.33 5.37
N GLU A 72 29.18 1.86 6.27
CA GLU A 72 30.37 2.59 6.71
C GLU A 72 31.35 2.90 5.57
N SER A 73 31.23 2.19 4.44
CA SER A 73 32.11 2.38 3.27
C SER A 73 31.40 2.97 2.05
N ASP A 74 30.07 2.87 1.97
CA ASP A 74 29.31 2.99 0.72
C ASP A 74 28.21 4.08 0.76
N GLY A 75 28.16 4.88 1.83
CA GLY A 75 27.24 6.00 1.96
C GLY A 75 25.84 5.62 2.47
N LEU A 76 24.88 6.54 2.30
CA LEU A 76 23.49 6.32 2.71
C LEU A 76 22.74 5.56 1.61
N ARG A 77 22.21 4.39 1.97
CA ARG A 77 21.31 3.61 1.13
C ARG A 77 19.95 3.46 1.77
N PHE A 78 18.96 3.16 0.96
CA PHE A 78 17.57 3.17 1.38
C PHE A 78 16.85 1.90 0.94
N ILE A 79 15.86 1.49 1.74
CA ILE A 79 14.95 0.40 1.41
C ILE A 79 13.52 0.93 1.47
N CYS A 80 12.70 0.55 0.50
CA CYS A 80 11.26 0.74 0.48
C CYS A 80 10.58 -0.61 0.70
N LYS A 81 9.60 -0.63 1.60
CA LYS A 81 8.75 -1.80 1.85
C LYS A 81 7.30 -1.42 1.58
N VAL A 82 6.64 -2.25 0.77
CA VAL A 82 5.21 -2.15 0.48
C VAL A 82 4.53 -3.43 0.99
N GLU A 83 3.55 -3.29 1.86
CA GLU A 83 2.75 -4.43 2.32
C GLU A 83 1.30 -4.05 2.61
N ASN A 84 0.37 -4.96 2.34
CA ASN A 84 -0.99 -4.82 2.89
C ASN A 84 -0.95 -4.92 4.43
N PRO A 85 -1.78 -4.14 5.14
CA PRO A 85 -1.91 -4.29 6.60
C PRO A 85 -2.51 -5.67 6.94
N PRO A 86 -2.36 -6.12 8.20
CA PRO A 86 -2.97 -7.37 8.66
C PRO A 86 -4.46 -7.38 8.34
N ARG A 87 -4.93 -8.46 7.70
CA ARG A 87 -6.34 -8.60 7.32
C ARG A 87 -7.22 -8.69 8.56
N VAL A 88 -8.39 -8.08 8.45
CA VAL A 88 -9.55 -8.42 9.28
C VAL A 88 -10.37 -9.43 8.47
N GLU A 89 -10.81 -10.54 9.08
CA GLU A 89 -11.56 -11.59 8.38
C GLU A 89 -12.78 -11.02 7.63
N GLY A 90 -12.99 -11.49 6.38
CA GLY A 90 -14.17 -11.17 5.57
C GLY A 90 -14.03 -9.99 4.59
N ASP A 91 -12.83 -9.41 4.42
CA ASP A 91 -12.63 -8.19 3.63
C ASP A 91 -12.71 -8.34 2.10
N GLY A 92 -12.77 -9.57 1.57
CA GLY A 92 -12.81 -9.81 0.12
C GLY A 92 -11.61 -9.24 -0.66
N ASN A 93 -10.53 -8.83 0.03
CA ASN A 93 -9.41 -8.14 -0.59
C ASN A 93 -8.53 -9.08 -1.42
N PRO A 94 -7.87 -8.58 -2.49
CA PRO A 94 -6.93 -9.34 -3.31
C PRO A 94 -5.81 -9.92 -2.44
N PRO A 95 -5.24 -11.09 -2.80
CA PRO A 95 -4.21 -11.77 -2.00
C PRO A 95 -3.15 -10.78 -1.51
N PRO A 96 -2.75 -10.85 -0.22
CA PRO A 96 -1.85 -9.87 0.34
C PRO A 96 -0.53 -9.89 -0.45
N TRP A 97 -0.12 -8.73 -0.94
CA TRP A 97 1.14 -8.56 -1.63
C TRP A 97 2.13 -7.88 -0.69
N ARG A 98 3.37 -8.37 -0.73
CA ARG A 98 4.49 -7.84 0.03
C ARG A 98 5.68 -7.75 -0.90
N TRP A 99 6.31 -6.58 -0.91
CA TRP A 99 7.47 -6.30 -1.73
C TRP A 99 8.46 -5.41 -0.97
N TRP A 100 9.75 -5.65 -1.20
CA TRP A 100 10.86 -4.93 -0.61
C TRP A 100 11.80 -4.57 -1.76
N SER A 101 12.26 -3.32 -1.79
CA SER A 101 13.28 -2.89 -2.72
C SER A 101 14.64 -3.52 -2.35
N PRO A 102 15.58 -3.61 -3.30
CA PRO A 102 17.00 -3.69 -2.96
C PRO A 102 17.46 -2.40 -2.25
N LEU A 103 18.73 -2.37 -1.83
CA LEU A 103 19.36 -1.15 -1.35
C LEU A 103 19.54 -0.18 -2.52
N LEU A 104 18.97 1.02 -2.39
CA LEU A 104 18.90 2.02 -3.46
C LEU A 104 19.31 3.41 -2.95
N GLU A 105 19.75 4.26 -3.87
CA GLU A 105 20.23 5.62 -3.58
C GLU A 105 19.43 6.70 -4.31
N THR A 106 18.65 6.33 -5.33
CA THR A 106 17.96 7.28 -6.23
C THR A 106 16.48 6.95 -6.40
N ALA A 107 15.66 7.98 -6.64
CA ALA A 107 14.24 7.82 -6.93
C ALA A 107 13.98 7.01 -8.21
N GLU A 108 14.83 7.16 -9.23
CA GLU A 108 14.77 6.36 -10.47
C GLU A 108 14.90 4.86 -10.16
N GLY A 109 15.89 4.47 -9.34
CA GLY A 109 16.09 3.07 -8.95
C GLY A 109 14.92 2.50 -8.16
N PHE A 110 14.27 3.32 -7.32
CA PHE A 110 13.05 2.92 -6.61
C PHE A 110 11.91 2.64 -7.58
N ARG A 111 11.71 3.53 -8.56
CA ARG A 111 10.68 3.37 -9.59
C ARG A 111 10.89 2.07 -10.36
N GLU A 112 12.09 1.88 -10.93
CA GLU A 112 12.41 0.72 -11.77
C GLU A 112 12.24 -0.60 -11.01
N SER A 113 12.77 -0.68 -9.80
CA SER A 113 12.68 -1.90 -8.99
C SER A 113 11.24 -2.23 -8.59
N LEU A 114 10.43 -1.21 -8.30
CA LEU A 114 9.03 -1.40 -7.97
C LEU A 114 8.21 -1.85 -9.19
N GLU A 115 8.44 -1.24 -10.36
CA GLU A 115 7.81 -1.63 -11.62
C GLU A 115 8.13 -3.08 -12.00
N GLU A 116 9.36 -3.53 -11.76
CA GLU A 116 9.76 -4.94 -11.93
C GLU A 116 8.97 -5.85 -10.96
N GLY A 117 8.93 -5.49 -9.67
CA GLY A 117 8.18 -6.22 -8.65
C GLY A 117 6.68 -6.35 -8.99
N LEU A 118 6.08 -5.28 -9.49
CA LEU A 118 4.69 -5.25 -9.97
C LEU A 118 4.49 -6.12 -11.21
N THR A 119 5.44 -6.11 -12.14
CA THR A 119 5.41 -6.98 -13.32
C THR A 119 5.40 -8.45 -12.92
N ILE A 120 6.29 -8.85 -12.01
CA ILE A 120 6.34 -10.21 -11.46
C ILE A 120 5.01 -10.58 -10.78
N ARG A 121 4.42 -9.65 -10.03
CA ARG A 121 3.10 -9.85 -9.40
C ARG A 121 2.02 -10.12 -10.45
N ARG A 122 1.91 -9.27 -11.47
CA ARG A 122 0.91 -9.40 -12.55
C ARG A 122 1.04 -10.75 -13.26
N GLN A 123 2.26 -11.17 -13.56
CA GLN A 123 2.54 -12.48 -14.15
C GLN A 123 2.06 -13.64 -13.26
N ARG A 124 2.35 -13.58 -11.95
CA ARG A 124 1.90 -14.61 -11.00
C ARG A 124 0.37 -14.70 -10.92
N LEU A 125 -0.33 -13.56 -10.89
CA LEU A 125 -1.79 -13.54 -10.86
C LEU A 125 -2.40 -14.11 -12.15
N ALA A 126 -1.82 -13.80 -13.32
CA ALA A 126 -2.24 -14.38 -14.59
C ALA A 126 -2.08 -15.91 -14.59
N MET A 127 -0.94 -16.43 -14.09
CA MET A 127 -0.69 -17.88 -14.02
C MET A 127 -1.67 -18.62 -13.10
N VAL A 128 -2.10 -18.01 -12.00
CA VAL A 128 -3.10 -18.59 -11.09
C VAL A 128 -4.48 -18.63 -11.76
N THR A 129 -4.82 -17.59 -12.52
CA THR A 129 -6.13 -17.48 -13.18
C THR A 129 -6.28 -18.47 -14.34
N THR A 130 -5.20 -18.77 -15.08
CA THR A 130 -5.23 -19.71 -16.22
C THR A 130 -5.31 -21.19 -15.80
N ARG A 131 -5.09 -21.51 -14.52
CA ARG A 131 -5.14 -22.88 -13.98
C ARG A 131 -6.45 -23.21 -13.24
N GLY A 132 -7.40 -22.26 -13.21
CA GLY A 132 -8.71 -22.41 -12.58
C GLY A 132 -9.80 -22.82 -13.55
#